data_AF-A0A7J5YBP5-F1
#
_entry.id   AF-A0A7J5YBP5-F1
#
_cell.length_a   1.000
_cell.length_b   1.000
_cell.length_c   1.000
_cell.angle_alpha   90.00
_cell.angle_beta   90.00
_cell.angle_gamma   90.00
#
_symmetry.space_group_name_H-M   'P 1'
#
loop_
_entity.id
_entity.type
_entity.pdbx_description
1 polymer ?
#
loop_
_entity_poly.entity_id
_entity_poly.type
_entity_poly.pdbx_seq_one_letter_code
_entity_poly.pdbx_strand_id
1 'polypeptide(L)'
;MNSFSKAPAKHQSSERHMMSVVHLKTFGECRHILDQAEDFDQKTVHCASGHLAQLKSFDCCFFLFTFTGTFEIADVLFGIPQSKTLDMQFSLARIADFCQSVEREKAKFNDIFEKTVQAVGQPSALRGNPDAHAHYSQLHAAVIDNILIQSRNRFEDHQRLMFVGLLDSPQFEKIQAHISRDRAQESDGELLHKV
;
A
#
# COMPACT_ATOMS: atom_id res chain seq x y z
N MET A 1 21.95 -21.49 6.27
CA MET A 1 21.72 -20.42 5.27
C MET A 1 20.99 -19.27 5.97
N ASN A 2 21.74 -18.24 6.38
CA ASN A 2 21.25 -17.10 7.17
C ASN A 2 20.89 -15.91 6.25
N SER A 3 19.75 -15.96 5.56
CA SER A 3 19.31 -14.89 4.65
C SER A 3 18.19 -13.99 5.19
N PHE A 4 17.68 -14.19 6.42
CA PHE A 4 16.56 -13.42 6.97
C PHE A 4 16.97 -12.28 7.94
N SER A 5 18.26 -11.99 8.14
CA SER A 5 18.70 -11.07 9.20
C SER A 5 18.75 -9.58 8.84
N LYS A 6 18.47 -9.19 7.59
CA LYS A 6 18.32 -7.77 7.25
C LYS A 6 16.85 -7.36 7.27
N ALA A 7 16.34 -7.07 8.46
CA ALA A 7 15.12 -6.27 8.57
C ALA A 7 15.38 -4.92 7.87
N PRO A 8 14.55 -4.51 6.89
CA PRO A 8 14.69 -3.19 6.29
C PRO A 8 14.56 -2.13 7.38
N ALA A 9 15.40 -1.10 7.32
CA ALA A 9 15.28 0.08 8.17
C ALA A 9 13.83 0.59 8.09
N LYS A 10 13.26 0.94 9.24
CA LYS A 10 11.87 1.38 9.44
C LYS A 10 11.40 2.22 8.24
N HIS A 11 10.65 1.62 7.31
CA HIS A 11 10.07 2.36 6.20
C HIS A 11 8.93 3.17 6.79
N GLN A 12 9.15 4.47 6.93
CA GLN A 12 8.15 5.42 7.39
C GLN A 12 7.82 6.31 6.20
N SER A 13 6.99 5.80 5.28
CA SER A 13 6.57 6.55 4.10
C SER A 13 5.43 7.49 4.46
N SER A 14 5.71 8.44 5.36
CA SER A 14 4.73 9.50 5.66
C SER A 14 4.47 10.37 4.43
N GLU A 15 3.29 11.00 4.35
CA GLU A 15 3.01 12.08 3.39
C GLU A 15 4.18 13.05 3.28
N ARG A 16 4.78 13.44 4.41
CA ARG A 16 5.96 14.33 4.44
C ARG A 16 7.17 13.75 3.73
N HIS A 17 7.38 12.44 3.74
CA HIS A 17 8.51 11.82 3.07
C HIS A 17 8.33 11.86 1.55
N MET A 18 7.15 11.46 1.04
CA MET A 18 6.86 11.54 -0.40
C MET A 18 6.86 12.98 -0.89
N MET A 19 6.19 13.87 -0.16
CA MET A 19 6.18 15.30 -0.48
C MET A 19 7.58 15.89 -0.40
N SER A 20 8.42 15.51 0.57
CA SER A 20 9.81 15.95 0.67
C SER A 20 10.69 15.42 -0.47
N VAL A 21 10.55 14.17 -0.88
CA VAL A 21 11.36 13.62 -1.99
C VAL A 21 11.00 14.33 -3.29
N VAL A 22 9.70 14.50 -3.53
CA VAL A 22 9.19 15.21 -4.71
C VAL A 22 9.62 16.68 -4.68
N HIS A 23 9.36 17.41 -3.57
CA HIS A 23 9.71 18.84 -3.42
C HIS A 23 11.20 19.13 -3.40
N LEU A 24 12.00 18.32 -2.71
CA LEU A 24 13.40 18.65 -2.45
C LEU A 24 14.33 18.12 -3.53
N LYS A 25 14.14 16.87 -3.99
CA LYS A 25 15.00 16.30 -5.03
C LYS A 25 14.51 16.70 -6.40
N THR A 26 13.29 16.35 -6.78
CA THR A 26 12.85 16.50 -8.17
C THR A 26 12.52 17.96 -8.52
N PHE A 27 11.76 18.66 -7.67
CA PHE A 27 11.46 20.07 -7.88
C PHE A 27 12.66 20.99 -7.63
N GLY A 28 13.55 20.64 -6.70
CA GLY A 28 14.75 21.42 -6.37
C GLY A 28 15.79 21.41 -7.49
N GLU A 29 16.10 20.24 -8.03
CA GLU A 29 17.06 20.09 -9.13
C GLU A 29 16.57 20.79 -10.42
N CYS A 30 15.29 20.63 -10.78
CA CYS A 30 14.75 21.30 -11.96
C CYS A 30 14.75 22.83 -11.81
N ARG A 31 14.44 23.36 -10.62
CA ARG A 31 14.51 24.82 -10.38
C ARG A 31 15.94 25.34 -10.42
N HIS A 32 16.88 24.65 -9.80
CA HIS A 32 18.29 25.03 -9.84
C HIS A 32 18.81 25.15 -11.28
N ILE A 33 18.49 24.18 -12.15
CA ILE A 33 18.86 24.23 -13.58
C ILE A 33 18.24 25.43 -14.29
N LEU A 34 16.99 25.79 -13.95
CA LEU A 34 16.30 26.93 -14.57
C LEU A 34 16.80 28.28 -14.03
N ASP A 35 17.15 28.35 -12.74
CA ASP A 35 17.69 29.55 -12.09
C ASP A 35 19.13 29.83 -12.55
N GLN A 36 19.89 28.80 -12.94
CA GLN A 36 21.24 28.86 -13.50
C GLN A 36 21.27 28.51 -14.99
N ALA A 37 20.23 28.88 -15.75
CA ALA A 37 20.08 28.46 -17.14
C ALA A 37 21.27 28.82 -18.06
N GLU A 38 22.08 29.82 -17.70
CA GLU A 38 23.29 30.22 -18.43
C GLU A 38 24.43 29.19 -18.31
N ASP A 39 24.44 28.38 -17.24
CA ASP A 39 25.45 27.36 -16.97
C ASP A 39 25.15 26.01 -17.64
N PHE A 40 23.96 25.88 -18.26
CA PHE A 40 23.48 24.64 -18.86
C PHE A 40 23.18 24.82 -20.35
N ASP A 41 23.28 23.73 -21.12
CA ASP A 41 22.89 23.75 -22.52
C ASP A 41 21.36 23.88 -22.69
N GLN A 42 20.95 24.41 -23.85
CA GLN A 42 19.55 24.70 -24.15
C GLN A 42 18.64 23.45 -24.05
N LYS A 43 19.14 22.24 -24.33
CA LYS A 43 18.33 21.02 -24.20
C LYS A 43 18.10 20.69 -22.73
N THR A 44 19.12 20.82 -21.89
CA THR A 44 19.01 20.58 -20.45
C THR A 44 18.01 21.55 -19.80
N VAL A 45 18.09 22.83 -20.13
CA VAL A 45 17.13 23.86 -19.65
C VAL A 45 15.71 23.54 -20.13
N HIS A 46 15.55 23.18 -21.41
CA HIS A 46 14.25 22.81 -21.96
C HIS A 46 13.65 21.57 -21.28
N CYS A 47 14.45 20.53 -21.05
CA CYS A 47 14.03 19.33 -20.33
C CYS A 47 13.64 19.65 -18.89
N ALA A 48 14.43 20.45 -18.16
CA ALA A 48 14.11 20.86 -16.80
C ALA A 48 12.79 21.64 -16.73
N SER A 49 12.56 22.55 -17.68
CA SER A 49 11.28 23.26 -17.80
C SER A 49 10.12 22.31 -18.08
N GLY A 50 10.28 21.35 -18.99
CA GLY A 50 9.28 20.36 -19.33
C GLY A 50 8.92 19.46 -18.14
N HIS A 51 9.92 18.94 -17.43
CA HIS A 51 9.72 18.16 -16.22
C HIS A 51 9.03 18.97 -15.12
N LEU A 52 9.45 20.23 -14.89
CA LEU A 52 8.82 21.09 -13.91
C LEU A 52 7.35 21.36 -14.25
N ALA A 53 7.03 21.56 -15.53
CA ALA A 53 5.65 21.71 -16.00
C ALA A 53 4.83 20.43 -15.79
N GLN A 54 5.41 19.26 -16.08
CA GLN A 54 4.76 17.97 -15.86
C GLN A 54 4.52 17.70 -14.36
N LEU A 55 5.48 18.02 -13.49
CA LEU A 55 5.32 17.87 -12.03
C LEU A 55 4.25 18.81 -11.46
N LYS A 56 4.00 19.94 -12.11
CA LYS A 56 2.91 20.87 -11.77
C LYS A 56 1.61 20.59 -12.54
N SER A 57 1.57 19.54 -13.35
CA SER A 57 0.36 19.18 -14.10
C SER A 57 -0.72 18.66 -13.16
N PHE A 58 -1.97 18.87 -13.54
CA PHE A 58 -3.13 18.33 -12.83
C PHE A 58 -3.01 16.81 -12.63
N ASP A 59 -2.66 16.08 -13.69
CA ASP A 59 -2.51 14.62 -13.64
C ASP A 59 -1.50 14.18 -12.57
N CYS A 60 -0.31 14.79 -12.55
CA CYS A 60 0.74 14.44 -11.61
C CYS A 60 0.31 14.71 -10.16
N CYS A 61 -0.25 15.89 -9.89
CA CYS A 61 -0.71 16.24 -8.55
C CYS A 61 -1.91 15.40 -8.11
N PHE A 62 -2.85 15.08 -9.01
CA PHE A 62 -3.98 14.22 -8.73
C PHE A 62 -3.54 12.82 -8.30
N PHE A 63 -2.63 12.22 -9.07
CA PHE A 63 -2.04 10.92 -8.71
C PHE A 63 -1.28 11.01 -7.39
N LEU A 64 -0.49 12.07 -7.18
CA LEU A 64 0.26 12.26 -5.94
C LEU A 64 -0.67 12.28 -4.71
N PHE A 65 -1.78 13.02 -4.75
CA PHE A 65 -2.76 13.04 -3.67
C PHE A 65 -3.47 11.69 -3.49
N THR A 66 -3.83 11.02 -4.58
CA THR A 66 -4.45 9.68 -4.55
C THR A 66 -3.53 8.65 -3.87
N PHE A 67 -2.25 8.64 -4.26
CA PHE A 67 -1.28 7.71 -3.69
C PHE A 67 -0.88 8.09 -2.27
N THR A 68 -0.91 9.36 -1.90
CA THR A 68 -0.60 9.81 -0.53
C THR A 68 -1.46 9.11 0.51
N GLY A 69 -2.79 9.16 0.36
CA GLY A 69 -3.70 8.47 1.27
C GLY A 69 -3.49 6.95 1.27
N THR A 70 -3.24 6.37 0.10
CA THR A 70 -3.04 4.92 -0.02
C THR A 70 -1.74 4.45 0.65
N PHE A 71 -0.65 5.20 0.51
CA PHE A 71 0.64 4.85 1.12
C PHE A 71 0.65 5.00 2.64
N GLU A 72 -0.03 6.01 3.18
CA GLU A 72 -0.19 6.15 4.64
C GLU A 72 -0.88 4.94 5.26
N ILE A 73 -1.87 4.37 4.57
CA ILE A 73 -2.55 3.15 4.98
C ILE A 73 -1.64 1.93 4.81
N ALA A 74 -0.82 1.91 3.75
CA ALA A 74 0.12 0.83 3.47
C ALA A 74 1.25 0.68 4.50
N ASP A 75 1.60 1.73 5.24
CA ASP A 75 2.59 1.69 6.33
C ASP A 75 2.26 0.58 7.37
N VAL A 76 0.98 0.28 7.57
CA VAL A 76 0.50 -0.81 8.43
C VAL A 76 0.98 -2.19 7.95
N LEU A 77 1.04 -2.41 6.63
CA LEU A 77 1.50 -3.68 6.05
C LEU A 77 2.99 -3.90 6.28
N PHE A 78 3.80 -2.83 6.32
CA PHE A 78 5.23 -2.92 6.61
C PHE A 78 5.51 -3.27 8.08
N GLY A 79 4.54 -3.11 8.98
CA GLY A 79 4.63 -3.58 10.36
C GLY A 79 4.57 -5.11 10.48
N ILE A 80 4.00 -5.82 9.50
CA ILE A 80 3.83 -7.28 9.55
C ILE A 80 5.18 -8.01 9.54
N PRO A 81 6.08 -7.79 8.56
CA PRO A 81 7.39 -8.44 8.55
C PRO A 81 8.30 -8.00 9.71
N GLN A 82 8.06 -6.81 10.27
CA GLN A 82 8.86 -6.24 11.36
C GLN A 82 8.53 -6.87 12.72
N SER A 83 7.33 -7.43 12.89
CA SER A 83 6.91 -8.06 14.14
C SER A 83 7.70 -9.34 14.49
N LYS A 84 8.42 -9.93 13.51
CA LYS A 84 9.20 -11.18 13.63
C LYS A 84 8.40 -12.40 14.13
N THR A 85 7.09 -12.27 14.31
CA THR A 85 6.17 -13.35 14.65
C THR A 85 5.66 -14.02 13.39
N LEU A 86 5.71 -15.35 13.34
CA LEU A 86 5.05 -16.17 12.31
C LEU A 86 3.52 -16.24 12.53
N ASP A 87 2.93 -15.19 13.11
CA ASP A 87 1.50 -15.13 13.36
C ASP A 87 0.76 -14.77 12.06
N MET A 88 0.39 -15.83 11.35
CA MET A 88 -0.33 -15.74 10.10
C MET A 88 -1.75 -15.16 10.29
N GLN A 89 -2.39 -15.38 11.45
CA GLN A 89 -3.71 -14.79 11.71
C GLN A 89 -3.62 -13.28 11.91
N PHE A 90 -2.62 -12.83 12.67
CA PHE A 90 -2.32 -11.40 12.80
C PHE A 90 -2.04 -10.74 11.44
N SER A 91 -1.26 -11.42 10.60
CA SER A 91 -0.93 -10.94 9.25
C SER A 91 -2.19 -10.79 8.38
N LEU A 92 -3.05 -11.81 8.36
CA LEU A 92 -4.32 -11.79 7.61
C LEU A 92 -5.27 -10.71 8.12
N ALA A 93 -5.40 -10.53 9.44
CA ALA A 93 -6.20 -9.47 10.04
C ALA A 93 -5.68 -8.09 9.61
N ARG A 94 -4.36 -7.88 9.61
CA ARG A 94 -3.75 -6.62 9.20
C ARG A 94 -3.93 -6.30 7.71
N ILE A 95 -3.93 -7.33 6.86
CA ILE A 95 -4.24 -7.21 5.43
C ILE A 95 -5.72 -6.87 5.22
N ALA A 96 -6.63 -7.51 5.97
CA ALA A 96 -8.06 -7.22 5.89
C ALA A 96 -8.35 -5.76 6.28
N ASP A 97 -7.76 -5.30 7.39
CA ASP A 97 -7.87 -3.90 7.83
C ASP A 97 -7.29 -2.91 6.83
N PHE A 98 -6.17 -3.26 6.18
CA PHE A 98 -5.59 -2.48 5.09
C PHE A 98 -6.59 -2.36 3.93
N CYS A 99 -7.13 -3.49 3.44
CA CYS A 99 -8.12 -3.49 2.38
C CYS A 99 -9.36 -2.68 2.74
N GLN A 100 -9.87 -2.78 3.97
CA GLN A 100 -11.01 -1.99 4.42
C GLN A 100 -10.69 -0.49 4.47
N SER A 101 -9.46 -0.13 4.84
CA SER A 101 -9.03 1.27 4.89
C SER A 101 -8.83 1.86 3.50
N VAL A 102 -8.27 1.09 2.56
CA VAL A 102 -8.15 1.47 1.14
C VAL A 102 -9.53 1.60 0.47
N GLU A 103 -10.49 0.73 0.79
CA GLU A 103 -11.87 0.87 0.31
C GLU A 103 -12.51 2.19 0.78
N ARG A 104 -12.24 2.61 2.02
CA ARG A 104 -12.70 3.91 2.54
C ARG A 104 -12.07 5.10 1.82
N GLU A 105 -10.84 4.96 1.29
CA GLU A 105 -10.23 6.01 0.47
C GLU A 105 -10.96 6.23 -0.84
N LYS A 106 -11.61 5.21 -1.40
CA LYS A 106 -12.42 5.33 -2.61
C LYS A 106 -13.44 6.47 -2.51
N ALA A 107 -14.02 6.67 -1.32
CA ALA A 107 -15.00 7.72 -1.05
C ALA A 107 -14.42 9.15 -0.99
N LYS A 108 -13.10 9.30 -0.85
CA LYS A 108 -12.43 10.61 -0.76
C LYS A 108 -12.12 11.27 -2.10
N PHE A 109 -12.67 10.72 -3.19
CA PHE A 109 -12.45 11.26 -4.53
C PHE A 109 -12.71 12.77 -4.62
N ASN A 110 -13.85 13.25 -4.11
CA ASN A 110 -14.21 14.67 -4.19
C ASN A 110 -13.19 15.55 -3.47
N ASP A 111 -12.75 15.15 -2.27
CA ASP A 111 -11.74 15.88 -1.50
C ASP A 111 -10.40 15.93 -2.23
N ILE A 112 -9.97 14.82 -2.83
CA ILE A 112 -8.72 14.72 -3.60
C ILE A 112 -8.80 15.60 -4.85
N PHE A 113 -9.92 15.54 -5.58
CA PHE A 113 -10.14 16.34 -6.78
C PHE A 113 -10.12 17.83 -6.45
N GLU A 114 -10.84 18.25 -5.40
CA GLU A 114 -10.87 19.65 -4.98
C GLU A 114 -9.51 20.15 -4.50
N LYS A 115 -8.78 19.36 -3.69
CA LYS A 115 -7.40 19.68 -3.30
C LYS A 115 -6.47 19.86 -4.51
N THR A 116 -6.63 19.02 -5.53
CA THR A 116 -5.85 19.14 -6.77
C THR A 116 -6.20 20.43 -7.51
N VAL A 117 -7.49 20.73 -7.65
CA VAL A 117 -7.95 21.98 -8.28
C VAL A 117 -7.41 23.21 -7.55
N GLN A 118 -7.40 23.19 -6.21
CA GLN A 118 -6.84 24.28 -5.39
C GLN A 118 -5.33 24.42 -5.57
N ALA A 119 -4.60 23.31 -5.76
CA ALA A 119 -3.14 23.31 -5.86
C ALA A 119 -2.61 23.77 -7.23
N VAL A 120 -3.24 23.33 -8.33
CA VAL A 120 -2.71 23.54 -9.69
C VAL A 120 -3.73 24.07 -10.70
N GLY A 121 -4.96 24.34 -10.27
CA GLY A 121 -6.05 24.80 -11.13
C GLY A 121 -6.88 23.66 -11.71
N GLN A 122 -7.85 23.99 -12.55
CA GLN A 122 -8.69 23.00 -13.24
C GLN A 122 -7.84 22.09 -14.13
N PRO A 123 -8.21 20.81 -14.31
CA PRO A 123 -7.58 19.98 -15.33
C PRO A 123 -7.71 20.70 -16.66
N SER A 124 -6.57 20.91 -17.32
CA SER A 124 -6.57 21.49 -18.66
C SER A 124 -7.48 20.62 -19.51
N ALA A 125 -8.42 21.23 -20.23
CA ALA A 125 -9.40 20.52 -21.05
C ALA A 125 -8.64 19.68 -22.10
N LEU A 126 -8.26 18.47 -21.71
CA LEU A 126 -7.61 17.49 -22.54
C LEU A 126 -8.61 17.17 -23.63
N ARG A 127 -8.47 17.86 -24.77
CA ARG A 127 -9.12 17.54 -26.03
C ARG A 127 -10.62 17.21 -25.88
N GLY A 128 -11.41 18.19 -25.44
CA GLY A 128 -12.86 18.15 -25.63
C GLY A 128 -13.63 17.11 -24.82
N ASN A 129 -13.14 16.70 -23.63
CA ASN A 129 -13.97 15.95 -22.70
C ASN A 129 -14.79 16.90 -21.82
N PRO A 130 -16.13 16.99 -22.00
CA PRO A 130 -16.98 17.87 -21.18
C PRO A 130 -17.04 17.46 -19.70
N ASP A 131 -16.66 16.22 -19.34
CA ASP A 131 -16.80 15.69 -17.98
C ASP A 131 -15.45 15.25 -17.38
N ALA A 132 -14.52 16.19 -17.22
CA ALA A 132 -13.22 15.92 -16.57
C ALA A 132 -13.41 15.31 -15.16
N HIS A 133 -14.37 15.78 -14.38
CA HIS A 133 -14.69 15.23 -13.06
C HIS A 133 -15.06 13.74 -13.13
N ALA A 134 -15.91 13.34 -14.09
CA ALA A 134 -16.28 11.94 -14.28
C ALA A 134 -15.06 11.08 -14.70
N HIS A 135 -14.21 11.61 -15.57
CA HIS A 135 -12.97 10.92 -15.97
C HIS A 135 -12.05 10.65 -14.78
N TYR A 136 -11.74 11.66 -13.96
CA TYR A 136 -10.89 11.48 -12.79
C TYR A 136 -11.56 10.65 -11.69
N SER A 137 -12.89 10.68 -11.58
CA SER A 137 -13.64 9.80 -10.68
C SER A 137 -13.45 8.33 -11.05
N GLN A 138 -13.57 8.01 -12.34
CA GLN A 138 -13.33 6.65 -12.85
C GLN A 138 -11.88 6.24 -12.65
N LEU A 139 -10.94 7.13 -12.93
CA LEU A 139 -9.51 6.87 -12.78
C LEU A 139 -9.13 6.60 -11.32
N HIS A 140 -9.64 7.40 -10.38
CA HIS A 140 -9.46 7.18 -8.95
C HIS A 140 -10.00 5.82 -8.51
N ALA A 141 -11.25 5.51 -8.88
CA ALA A 141 -11.86 4.23 -8.58
C ALA A 141 -11.03 3.06 -9.14
N ALA A 142 -10.58 3.17 -10.39
CA ALA A 142 -9.76 2.14 -11.04
C ALA A 142 -8.41 1.91 -10.34
N VAL A 143 -7.74 2.97 -9.88
CA VAL A 143 -6.49 2.87 -9.11
C VAL A 143 -6.74 2.14 -7.79
N ILE A 144 -7.76 2.56 -7.03
CA ILE A 144 -8.08 1.94 -5.75
C ILE A 144 -8.50 0.48 -5.92
N ASP A 145 -9.35 0.18 -6.90
CA ASP A 145 -9.79 -1.18 -7.21
C ASP A 145 -8.62 -2.08 -7.61
N ASN A 146 -7.67 -1.56 -8.41
CA ASN A 146 -6.46 -2.29 -8.75
C ASN A 146 -5.64 -2.65 -7.51
N ILE A 147 -5.42 -1.69 -6.60
CA ILE A 147 -4.67 -1.92 -5.36
C ILE A 147 -5.34 -2.98 -4.50
N LEU A 148 -6.67 -2.94 -4.39
CA LEU A 148 -7.45 -3.93 -3.65
C LEU A 148 -7.35 -5.33 -4.27
N ILE A 149 -7.52 -5.45 -5.59
CA ILE A 149 -7.42 -6.73 -6.30
C ILE A 149 -6.01 -7.31 -6.13
N GLN A 150 -4.97 -6.51 -6.38
CA GLN A 150 -3.59 -6.96 -6.26
C GLN A 150 -3.24 -7.38 -4.83
N SER A 151 -3.74 -6.64 -3.83
CA SER A 151 -3.53 -6.98 -2.43
C SER A 151 -4.22 -8.28 -2.07
N ARG A 152 -5.50 -8.44 -2.42
CA ARG A 152 -6.27 -9.67 -2.14
C ARG A 152 -5.64 -10.88 -2.82
N ASN A 153 -5.37 -10.81 -4.12
CA ASN A 153 -4.77 -11.92 -4.88
C ASN A 153 -3.42 -12.33 -4.32
N ARG A 154 -2.58 -11.37 -3.91
CA ARG A 154 -1.26 -11.67 -3.32
C ARG A 154 -1.38 -12.49 -2.02
N PHE A 155 -2.43 -12.28 -1.24
CA PHE A 155 -2.60 -12.91 0.07
C PHE A 155 -3.62 -14.05 0.09
N GLU A 156 -4.31 -14.31 -1.02
CA GLU A 156 -5.25 -15.42 -1.19
C GLU A 156 -4.56 -16.78 -0.95
N ASP A 157 -3.37 -16.99 -1.51
CA ASP A 157 -2.60 -18.23 -1.30
C ASP A 157 -2.00 -18.36 0.11
N HIS A 158 -1.98 -17.29 0.92
CA HIS A 158 -1.43 -17.38 2.28
C HIS A 158 -2.34 -18.18 3.22
N GLN A 159 -3.66 -18.20 2.99
CA GLN A 159 -4.57 -19.08 3.74
C GLN A 159 -4.24 -20.56 3.52
N ARG A 160 -3.73 -20.92 2.34
CA ARG A 160 -3.28 -22.29 2.04
C ARG A 160 -2.00 -22.67 2.75
N LEU A 161 -1.22 -21.70 3.24
CA LEU A 161 0.04 -21.91 3.96
C LEU A 161 -0.14 -21.92 5.48
N MET A 162 -1.37 -21.84 6.02
CA MET A 162 -1.62 -21.93 7.47
C MET A 162 -1.03 -23.19 8.11
N PHE A 163 -0.89 -24.29 7.36
CA PHE A 163 -0.25 -25.50 7.85
C PHE A 163 1.24 -25.31 8.19
N VAL A 164 1.92 -24.31 7.61
CA VAL A 164 3.31 -23.97 7.95
C VAL A 164 3.39 -23.33 9.33
N GLY A 165 2.31 -22.69 9.80
CA GLY A 165 2.18 -22.23 11.19
C GLY A 165 2.19 -23.37 12.21
N LEU A 166 1.93 -24.63 11.79
CA LEU A 166 2.09 -25.81 12.64
C LEU A 166 3.56 -26.13 12.95
N LEU A 167 4.51 -25.53 12.23
CA LEU A 167 5.95 -25.64 12.55
C LEU A 167 6.34 -24.69 13.69
N ASP A 168 5.44 -23.79 14.11
CA ASP A 168 5.64 -22.95 15.29
C ASP A 168 5.41 -23.81 16.55
N SER A 169 6.50 -24.08 17.28
CA SER A 169 6.55 -25.00 18.43
C SER A 169 5.38 -24.85 19.43
N PRO A 170 4.92 -23.63 19.79
CA PRO A 170 3.82 -23.47 20.75
C PRO A 170 2.44 -23.82 20.19
N GLN A 171 2.24 -23.67 18.86
CA GLN A 171 0.96 -24.02 18.21
C GLN A 171 0.85 -25.53 18.01
N PHE A 172 1.96 -26.18 17.69
CA PHE A 172 2.06 -27.64 17.63
C PHE A 172 1.70 -28.29 18.96
N GLU A 173 2.26 -27.80 20.08
CA GLU A 173 1.97 -28.32 21.42
C GLU A 173 0.48 -28.16 21.80
N LYS A 174 -0.15 -27.03 21.44
CA LYS A 174 -1.59 -26.80 21.69
C LYS A 174 -2.48 -27.76 20.90
N ILE A 175 -2.13 -28.03 19.65
CA ILE A 175 -2.90 -28.93 18.77
C ILE A 175 -2.67 -30.39 19.18
N GLN A 176 -1.44 -30.76 19.52
CA GLN A 176 -1.11 -32.07 20.08
C GLN A 176 -1.87 -32.33 21.39
N ALA A 177 -1.98 -31.32 22.27
CA ALA A 177 -2.77 -31.42 23.50
C ALA A 177 -4.28 -31.60 23.24
N HIS A 178 -4.85 -30.97 22.20
CA HIS A 178 -6.24 -31.19 21.78
C HIS A 178 -6.45 -32.60 21.22
N ILE A 179 -5.61 -33.03 20.27
CA ILE A 179 -5.69 -34.38 19.68
C ILE A 179 -5.51 -35.48 20.76
N SER A 180 -4.63 -35.25 21.74
CA SER A 180 -4.44 -36.20 22.84
C SER A 180 -5.63 -36.25 23.80
N ARG A 181 -6.35 -35.13 23.98
CA ARG A 181 -7.60 -35.09 24.76
C ARG A 181 -8.75 -35.78 24.05
N ASP A 182 -8.92 -35.53 22.76
CA ASP A 182 -10.01 -36.14 21.98
C ASP A 182 -9.86 -37.68 21.93
N ARG A 183 -8.63 -38.18 21.78
CA ARG A 183 -8.33 -39.62 21.86
C ARG A 183 -8.58 -40.22 23.24
N ALA A 184 -8.35 -39.47 24.32
CA ALA A 184 -8.65 -39.91 25.68
C ALA A 184 -10.17 -39.98 25.93
N GLN A 185 -10.95 -39.08 25.32
CA GLN A 185 -12.41 -39.10 25.42
C GLN A 185 -13.06 -40.18 24.56
N GLU A 186 -12.50 -40.51 23.39
CA GLU A 186 -12.96 -41.66 22.58
C GLU A 186 -12.69 -43.00 23.27
N SER A 187 -11.57 -43.13 23.99
CA SER A 187 -11.22 -44.37 24.71
C SER A 187 -12.03 -44.58 26.00
N ASP A 188 -12.46 -43.51 26.68
CA ASP A 188 -13.43 -43.61 27.79
C ASP A 188 -14.86 -43.93 27.29
N GLY A 189 -15.23 -43.48 26.09
CA GLY A 189 -16.51 -43.80 25.46
C GLY A 189 -16.65 -45.27 25.04
N GLU A 190 -15.56 -45.90 24.60
CA GLU A 190 -15.56 -47.34 24.25
C GLU A 190 -15.57 -48.28 25.48
N LEU A 191 -15.06 -47.83 26.63
CA LEU A 191 -15.08 -48.60 27.87
C LEU A 191 -16.46 -48.62 28.54
N LEU A 192 -17.27 -47.57 28.37
CA LEU A 192 -18.63 -47.49 28.92
C LEU A 192 -19.68 -48.27 28.09
N HIS A 193 -19.35 -48.71 26.87
CA HIS A 193 -20.26 -49.50 26.03
C HIS A 193 -20.07 -51.02 26.13
N LYS A 194 -19.16 -51.49 27.00
CA LYS A 194 -18.81 -52.91 27.20
C LYS A 194 -19.11 -53.47 28.61
N VAL A 195 -19.93 -52.79 29.42
CA VAL A 195 -20.42 -53.32 30.72
C VAL A 195 -21.90 -53.67 30.63
#